data_AF-A0A945SAU7-F1
#
_entry.id   AF-A0A945SAU7-F1
#
_cell.length_a   1.000
_cell.length_b   1.000
_cell.length_c   1.000
_cell.angle_alpha   90.00
_cell.angle_beta   90.00
_cell.angle_gamma   90.00
#
_symmetry.space_group_name_H-M   'P 1'
#
loop_
_entity.id
_entity.type
_entity.pdbx_description
1 polymer ?
#
loop_
_entity_poly.entity_id
_entity_poly.type
_entity_poly.pdbx_seq_one_letter_code
_entity_poly.pdbx_strand_id
1 'polypeptide(L)'
;MKMLHLSVRAIVLGLIVWVLPAVAVEFHVSPSGDDGNLGTAERPFATITRARDAVRAAGSGKGTTVWIHEGRYCLPDSVMFGKLDSGMAGAPVVYRAVDGENVWLSGGIPLPLSAFESVTDAALLARMDPSARKNVRRFVLSKELLARVSPEWPDTWWYYRRAVTRLTEVFAGDQRLPMARWPNEGYTTFGDIIVPGGRDGETPTFKYKGERPAR
;
A
#
# COMPACT_ATOMS: atom_id res chain seq x y z
N MET A 1 35.87 -81.55 37.21
CA MET A 1 35.94 -80.68 36.02
C MET A 1 34.51 -80.17 35.72
N LYS A 2 34.15 -79.00 36.25
CA LYS A 2 32.86 -78.33 35.99
C LYS A 2 33.16 -76.85 35.72
N MET A 3 32.73 -76.39 34.56
CA MET A 3 33.08 -75.11 33.93
C MET A 3 32.49 -73.91 34.66
N LEU A 4 33.30 -72.85 34.81
CA LEU A 4 32.91 -71.51 35.23
C LEU A 4 32.15 -70.82 34.07
N HIS A 5 30.90 -70.42 34.26
CA HIS A 5 30.20 -69.54 33.33
C HIS A 5 30.48 -68.07 33.67
N LEU A 6 31.26 -67.40 32.81
CA LEU A 6 31.51 -65.95 32.87
C LEU A 6 30.32 -65.22 32.22
N SER A 7 29.59 -64.43 32.99
CA SER A 7 28.46 -63.63 32.51
C SER A 7 28.94 -62.25 32.06
N VAL A 8 28.96 -61.98 30.75
CA VAL A 8 29.25 -60.66 30.20
C VAL A 8 27.99 -59.81 30.28
N ARG A 9 27.99 -58.76 31.13
CA ARG A 9 26.93 -57.75 31.18
C ARG A 9 27.27 -56.63 30.20
N ALA A 10 26.52 -56.55 29.10
CA ALA A 10 26.59 -55.42 28.18
C ALA A 10 25.99 -54.17 28.84
N ILE A 11 26.81 -53.13 29.02
CA ILE A 11 26.36 -51.80 29.46
C ILE A 11 25.92 -51.04 28.21
N VAL A 12 24.61 -50.81 28.07
CA VAL A 12 24.07 -49.93 27.03
C VAL A 12 24.14 -48.49 27.54
N LEU A 13 25.10 -47.71 27.05
CA LEU A 13 25.11 -46.26 27.24
C LEU A 13 24.03 -45.63 26.35
N GLY A 14 22.95 -45.15 26.97
CA GLY A 14 21.91 -44.36 26.29
C GLY A 14 22.45 -42.99 25.88
N LEU A 15 22.41 -42.70 24.58
CA LEU A 15 22.77 -41.41 24.01
C LEU A 15 21.62 -40.43 24.26
N ILE A 16 21.75 -39.55 25.27
CA ILE A 16 20.81 -38.47 25.52
C ILE A 16 21.11 -37.36 24.52
N VAL A 17 20.30 -37.28 23.45
CA VAL A 17 20.33 -36.18 22.49
C VAL A 17 19.58 -35.01 23.11
N TRP A 18 20.33 -33.98 23.53
CA TRP A 18 19.76 -32.69 23.92
C TRP A 18 19.34 -31.94 22.66
N VAL A 19 18.04 -31.93 22.36
CA VAL A 19 17.48 -31.02 21.36
C VAL A 19 17.44 -29.63 22.00
N LEU A 20 18.40 -28.77 21.66
CA LEU A 20 18.34 -27.36 22.02
C LEU A 20 17.11 -26.74 21.31
N PRO A 21 16.21 -26.05 22.01
CA PRO A 21 15.12 -25.35 21.34
C PRO A 21 15.73 -24.33 20.38
N ALA A 22 15.31 -24.37 19.13
CA ALA A 22 15.68 -23.36 18.15
C ALA A 22 15.14 -22.01 18.65
N VAL A 23 16.03 -21.12 19.08
CA VAL A 23 15.66 -19.78 19.53
C VAL A 23 15.16 -19.01 18.30
N ALA A 24 13.85 -18.82 18.22
CA ALA A 24 13.24 -17.95 17.24
C ALA A 24 13.59 -16.50 17.56
N VAL A 25 13.98 -15.72 16.56
CA VAL A 25 14.22 -14.28 16.68
C VAL A 25 12.90 -13.56 16.48
N GLU A 26 12.61 -12.57 17.30
CA GLU A 26 11.40 -11.77 17.18
C GLU A 26 11.75 -10.30 17.00
N PHE A 27 11.10 -9.66 16.03
CA PHE A 27 11.13 -8.22 15.83
C PHE A 27 9.72 -7.68 15.86
N HIS A 28 9.55 -6.47 16.39
CA HIS A 28 8.28 -5.78 16.46
C HIS A 28 8.32 -4.49 15.66
N VAL A 29 7.23 -4.19 14.98
CA VAL A 29 7.03 -2.97 14.20
C VAL A 29 5.73 -2.32 14.63
N SER A 30 5.74 -1.03 14.94
CA SER A 30 4.57 -0.26 15.36
C SER A 30 4.59 1.12 14.71
N PRO A 31 3.43 1.72 14.33
CA PRO A 31 3.42 3.08 13.79
C PRO A 31 3.93 4.14 14.78
N SER A 32 3.89 3.85 16.09
CA SER A 32 4.45 4.69 17.14
C SER A 32 5.88 4.30 17.54
N GLY A 33 6.51 3.38 16.81
CA GLY A 33 7.88 2.94 17.04
C GLY A 33 8.94 3.95 16.55
N ASP A 34 10.20 3.53 16.59
CA ASP A 34 11.35 4.31 16.12
C ASP A 34 12.36 3.37 15.44
N ASP A 35 12.85 3.71 14.26
CA ASP A 35 13.79 2.86 13.50
C ASP A 35 15.20 2.80 14.10
N GLY A 36 15.51 3.68 15.05
CA GLY A 36 16.69 3.60 15.91
C GLY A 36 16.53 2.63 17.09
N ASN A 37 15.35 2.07 17.32
CA ASN A 37 15.14 1.05 18.34
C ASN A 37 15.79 -0.30 17.96
N LEU A 38 15.74 -1.26 18.89
CA LEU A 38 16.22 -2.63 18.67
C LEU A 38 15.16 -3.57 18.07
N GLY A 39 13.91 -3.13 17.98
CA GLY A 39 12.80 -3.94 17.47
C GLY A 39 12.24 -4.93 18.48
N THR A 40 12.38 -4.68 19.79
CA THR A 40 11.71 -5.49 20.82
C THR A 40 10.24 -5.07 20.98
N ALA A 41 9.44 -5.84 21.70
CA ALA A 41 8.04 -5.49 21.97
C ALA A 41 7.91 -4.12 22.65
N GLU A 42 8.81 -3.78 23.57
CA GLU A 42 8.83 -2.52 24.32
C GLU A 42 9.42 -1.37 23.52
N ARG A 43 10.31 -1.68 22.56
CA ARG A 43 10.98 -0.72 21.69
C ARG A 43 10.91 -1.19 20.24
N PRO A 44 9.71 -1.11 19.60
CA PRO A 44 9.51 -1.59 18.24
C PRO A 44 10.14 -0.64 17.21
N PHE A 45 10.44 -1.17 16.03
CA PHE A 45 10.77 -0.35 14.86
C PHE A 45 9.53 0.45 14.41
N ALA A 46 9.75 1.56 13.70
CA ALA A 46 8.68 2.32 13.08
C ALA A 46 8.24 1.71 11.73
N THR A 47 9.20 1.15 10.98
CA THR A 47 8.98 0.76 9.58
C THR A 47 9.23 -0.72 9.29
N ILE A 48 8.48 -1.24 8.31
CA ILE A 48 8.67 -2.58 7.76
C ILE A 48 10.05 -2.73 7.11
N THR A 49 10.55 -1.67 6.47
CA THR A 49 11.88 -1.63 5.85
C THR A 49 12.97 -1.86 6.90
N ARG A 50 12.89 -1.19 8.04
CA ARG A 50 13.86 -1.35 9.12
C ARG A 50 13.84 -2.77 9.70
N ALA A 51 12.65 -3.36 9.86
CA ALA A 51 12.50 -4.74 10.30
C ALA A 51 13.13 -5.73 9.32
N ARG A 52 12.93 -5.53 8.01
CA ARG A 52 13.61 -6.31 6.98
C ARG A 52 15.12 -6.23 7.10
N ASP A 53 15.66 -5.05 7.32
CA ASP A 53 17.11 -4.89 7.48
C ASP A 53 17.62 -5.58 8.76
N ALA A 54 16.81 -5.63 9.82
CA ALA A 54 17.12 -6.41 11.02
C ALA A 54 17.07 -7.93 10.76
N VAL A 55 16.11 -8.43 9.99
CA VAL A 55 16.05 -9.83 9.54
C VAL A 55 17.32 -10.21 8.77
N ARG A 56 17.77 -9.36 7.83
CA ARG A 56 19.03 -9.58 7.09
C ARG A 56 20.23 -9.71 8.01
N ALA A 57 20.30 -8.86 9.04
CA ALA A 57 21.38 -8.86 10.01
C ALA A 57 21.33 -10.10 10.94
N ALA A 58 20.14 -10.61 11.24
CA ALA A 58 19.95 -11.82 12.05
C ALA A 58 20.37 -13.11 11.31
N GLY A 59 20.24 -13.12 9.98
CA GLY A 59 20.63 -14.23 9.12
C GLY A 59 19.59 -15.36 9.06
N SER A 60 19.75 -16.26 8.09
CA SER A 60 18.74 -17.28 7.73
C SER A 60 18.70 -18.53 8.62
N GLY A 61 19.66 -18.67 9.54
CA GLY A 61 19.81 -19.87 10.38
C GLY A 61 18.89 -19.92 11.59
N LYS A 62 18.15 -18.85 11.88
CA LYS A 62 17.20 -18.76 12.99
C LYS A 62 15.82 -18.41 12.43
N GLY A 63 14.80 -19.15 12.84
CA GLY A 63 13.42 -18.78 12.50
C GLY A 63 13.16 -17.38 13.03
N THR A 64 12.64 -16.48 12.20
CA THR A 64 12.45 -15.08 12.57
C THR A 64 11.01 -14.65 12.34
N THR A 65 10.37 -14.08 13.35
CA THR A 65 9.03 -13.52 13.22
C THR A 65 9.08 -12.01 13.38
N VAL A 66 8.52 -11.29 12.42
CA VAL A 66 8.27 -9.85 12.48
C VAL A 66 6.80 -9.66 12.82
N TRP A 67 6.55 -9.30 14.07
CA TRP A 67 5.25 -8.94 14.61
C TRP A 67 4.92 -7.48 14.26
N ILE A 68 3.87 -7.30 13.49
CA ILE A 68 3.41 -5.99 13.04
C ILE A 68 2.19 -5.61 13.88
N HIS A 69 2.33 -4.55 14.64
CA HIS A 69 1.27 -4.04 15.52
C HIS A 69 0.24 -3.22 14.74
N GLU A 70 -0.91 -2.98 15.36
CA GLU A 70 -2.06 -2.30 14.79
C GLU A 70 -1.68 -0.96 14.17
N GLY A 71 -2.26 -0.70 13.00
CA GLY A 71 -2.26 0.61 12.39
C GLY A 71 -1.93 0.59 10.91
N ARG A 72 -1.69 1.79 10.38
CA ARG A 72 -1.51 2.03 8.96
C ARG A 72 -0.07 2.42 8.65
N TYR A 73 0.60 1.56 7.90
CA TYR A 73 1.95 1.76 7.42
C TYR A 73 1.92 2.30 6.00
N CYS A 74 2.20 3.60 5.85
CA CYS A 74 2.32 4.23 4.55
C CYS A 74 3.69 3.86 3.94
N LEU A 75 3.68 3.18 2.81
CA LEU A 75 4.84 2.75 2.06
C LEU A 75 4.97 3.66 0.82
N PRO A 76 5.66 4.81 0.92
CA PRO A 76 5.83 5.70 -0.22
C PRO A 76 6.63 5.04 -1.36
N ASP A 77 7.45 4.04 -1.02
CA ASP A 77 8.26 3.24 -1.92
C ASP A 77 8.10 1.75 -1.61
N SER A 78 8.41 0.90 -2.60
CA SER A 78 8.34 -0.55 -2.45
C SER A 78 9.35 -1.08 -1.44
N VAL A 79 8.91 -1.95 -0.53
CA VAL A 79 9.81 -2.74 0.32
C VAL A 79 10.28 -3.96 -0.48
N MET A 80 11.51 -3.91 -0.98
CA MET A 80 12.07 -5.01 -1.78
C MET A 80 12.63 -6.12 -0.89
N PHE A 81 12.14 -7.34 -1.10
CA PHE A 81 12.66 -8.57 -0.51
C PHE A 81 13.54 -9.31 -1.52
N GLY A 82 14.67 -9.82 -1.06
CA GLY A 82 15.63 -10.57 -1.85
C GLY A 82 16.17 -11.78 -1.08
N LYS A 83 17.25 -12.39 -1.60
CA LYS A 83 17.80 -13.63 -1.05
C LYS A 83 18.20 -13.56 0.43
N LEU A 84 18.68 -12.38 0.88
CA LEU A 84 19.10 -12.16 2.27
C LEU A 84 17.92 -12.12 3.26
N ASP A 85 16.70 -12.00 2.76
CA ASP A 85 15.47 -11.94 3.58
C ASP A 85 14.83 -13.32 3.78
N SER A 86 15.41 -14.36 3.17
CA SER A 86 14.88 -15.73 3.20
C SER A 86 15.36 -16.49 4.43
N GLY A 87 14.45 -17.24 5.05
CA GLY A 87 14.79 -18.26 6.06
C GLY A 87 15.18 -19.60 5.43
N MET A 88 15.31 -20.63 6.27
CA MET A 88 15.51 -22.04 5.86
C MET A 88 14.23 -22.85 6.10
N ALA A 89 14.14 -24.06 5.53
CA ALA A 89 12.95 -24.92 5.63
C ALA A 89 12.49 -25.23 7.07
N GLY A 90 13.40 -25.25 8.05
CA GLY A 90 13.08 -25.42 9.48
C GLY A 90 13.18 -24.12 10.31
N ALA A 91 13.43 -22.99 9.66
CA ALA A 91 13.70 -21.69 10.27
C ALA A 91 13.19 -20.57 9.35
N PRO A 92 11.87 -20.47 9.13
CA PRO A 92 11.31 -19.50 8.19
C PRO A 92 11.41 -18.07 8.73
N VAL A 93 11.34 -17.10 7.82
CA VAL A 93 11.10 -15.69 8.13
C VAL A 93 9.62 -15.41 7.89
N VAL A 94 8.91 -14.92 8.90
CA VAL A 94 7.47 -14.66 8.86
C VAL A 94 7.19 -13.22 9.22
N TYR A 95 6.47 -12.49 8.36
CA TYR A 95 5.90 -11.18 8.68
C TYR A 95 4.42 -11.38 8.94
N ARG A 96 3.92 -10.98 10.10
CA ARG A 96 2.50 -11.16 10.45
C ARG A 96 2.00 -10.05 11.35
N ALA A 97 0.71 -9.77 11.24
CA ALA A 97 0.02 -8.98 12.24
C ALA A 97 0.06 -9.70 13.61
N VAL A 98 0.10 -8.92 14.68
CA VAL A 98 -0.22 -9.43 16.02
C VAL A 98 -1.67 -9.90 16.05
N ASP A 99 -1.94 -10.97 16.79
CA ASP A 99 -3.27 -11.60 16.79
C ASP A 99 -4.34 -10.65 17.32
N GLY A 100 -5.41 -10.46 16.54
CA GLY A 100 -6.51 -9.55 16.86
C GLY A 100 -6.29 -8.10 16.44
N GLU A 101 -5.10 -7.74 15.93
CA GLU A 101 -4.77 -6.38 15.52
C GLU A 101 -4.98 -6.14 14.02
N ASN A 102 -5.46 -4.95 13.66
CA ASN A 102 -5.73 -4.58 12.27
C ASN A 102 -4.55 -3.82 11.65
N VAL A 103 -3.85 -4.48 10.73
CA VAL A 103 -2.66 -3.93 10.05
C VAL A 103 -2.97 -3.60 8.60
N TRP A 104 -2.67 -2.36 8.20
CA TRP A 104 -2.83 -1.88 6.82
C TRP A 104 -1.51 -1.44 6.24
N LEU A 105 -1.05 -2.12 5.18
CA LEU A 105 0.05 -1.64 4.34
C LEU A 105 -0.54 -0.82 3.19
N SER A 106 -0.19 0.46 3.10
CA SER A 106 -0.77 1.38 2.13
C SER A 106 0.30 2.02 1.26
N GLY A 107 0.24 1.82 -0.05
CA GLY A 107 1.04 2.59 -1.01
C GLY A 107 0.54 4.04 -1.22
N GLY A 108 -0.56 4.39 -0.55
CA GLY A 108 -1.16 5.71 -0.61
C GLY A 108 -0.32 6.76 0.12
N ILE A 109 -0.56 8.01 -0.22
CA ILE A 109 0.10 9.16 0.40
C ILE A 109 -0.94 9.84 1.29
N PRO A 110 -0.71 9.96 2.60
CA PRO A 110 -1.65 10.62 3.49
C PRO A 110 -1.72 12.11 3.12
N LEU A 111 -2.95 12.59 2.93
CA LEU A 111 -3.24 14.01 2.71
C LEU A 111 -3.84 14.57 4.00
N PRO A 112 -3.14 15.46 4.74
CA PRO A 112 -3.67 16.00 5.98
C PRO A 112 -4.87 16.89 5.69
N LEU A 113 -5.98 16.66 6.41
CA LEU A 113 -7.22 17.44 6.24
C LEU A 113 -7.01 18.94 6.49
N SER A 114 -6.04 19.30 7.36
CA SER A 114 -5.68 20.69 7.63
C SER A 114 -5.04 21.43 6.45
N ALA A 115 -4.54 20.71 5.44
CA ALA A 115 -3.98 21.31 4.23
C ALA A 115 -5.03 21.54 3.13
N PHE A 116 -6.31 21.19 3.38
CA PHE A 116 -7.40 21.51 2.48
C PHE A 116 -7.96 22.89 2.78
N GLU A 117 -7.98 23.75 1.77
CA GLU A 117 -8.40 25.15 1.89
C GLU A 117 -9.71 25.41 1.14
N SER A 118 -10.42 26.46 1.53
CA SER A 118 -11.51 27.00 0.70
C SER A 118 -10.99 27.56 -0.62
N VAL A 119 -11.74 27.39 -1.70
CA VAL A 119 -11.42 28.02 -2.98
C VAL A 119 -11.80 29.50 -2.92
N THR A 120 -10.81 30.38 -3.02
CA THR A 120 -11.00 31.85 -2.99
C THR A 120 -10.69 32.52 -4.34
N ASP A 121 -10.02 31.80 -5.24
CA ASP A 121 -9.67 32.31 -6.57
C ASP A 121 -10.93 32.57 -7.42
N ALA A 122 -11.09 33.81 -7.88
CA ALA A 122 -12.29 34.24 -8.59
C ALA A 122 -12.48 33.53 -9.93
N ALA A 123 -11.38 33.22 -10.65
CA ALA A 123 -11.44 32.54 -11.94
C ALA A 123 -11.86 31.07 -11.78
N LEU A 124 -11.37 30.38 -10.74
CA LEU A 124 -11.82 29.04 -10.39
C LEU A 124 -13.29 29.02 -9.92
N LEU A 125 -13.69 29.97 -9.08
CA LEU A 125 -15.08 30.08 -8.62
C LEU A 125 -16.07 30.37 -9.76
N ALA A 126 -15.67 31.17 -10.75
CA ALA A 126 -16.49 31.46 -11.92
C ALA A 126 -16.80 30.21 -12.75
N ARG A 127 -15.92 29.19 -12.72
CA ARG A 127 -16.09 27.89 -13.39
C ARG A 127 -16.95 26.90 -12.60
N MET A 128 -17.44 27.27 -11.42
CA MET A 128 -18.22 26.40 -10.53
C MET A 128 -19.66 26.89 -10.43
N ASP A 129 -20.60 25.94 -10.36
CA ASP A 129 -21.99 26.23 -10.03
C ASP A 129 -22.05 27.01 -8.70
N PRO A 130 -22.78 28.16 -8.64
CA PRO A 130 -22.91 28.95 -7.43
C PRO A 130 -23.27 28.14 -6.18
N SER A 131 -24.08 27.07 -6.31
CA SER A 131 -24.50 26.24 -5.18
C SER A 131 -23.35 25.37 -4.61
N ALA A 132 -22.32 25.10 -5.41
CA ALA A 132 -21.19 24.25 -5.03
C ALA A 132 -20.05 25.03 -4.37
N ARG A 133 -19.86 26.31 -4.71
CA ARG A 133 -18.69 27.14 -4.34
C ARG A 133 -18.28 27.06 -2.87
N LYS A 134 -19.24 27.10 -1.94
CA LYS A 134 -18.98 27.06 -0.49
C LYS A 134 -18.53 25.69 0.03
N ASN A 135 -18.83 24.62 -0.71
CA ASN A 135 -18.58 23.23 -0.31
C ASN A 135 -17.29 22.66 -0.91
N VAL A 136 -16.72 23.30 -1.94
CA VAL A 136 -15.48 22.84 -2.56
C VAL A 136 -14.29 23.19 -1.68
N ARG A 137 -13.35 22.26 -1.59
CA ARG A 137 -12.03 22.46 -0.96
C ARG A 137 -10.93 22.14 -1.98
N ARG A 138 -9.80 22.82 -1.86
CA ARG A 138 -8.60 22.60 -2.68
C ARG A 138 -7.47 22.06 -1.83
N PHE A 139 -6.66 21.20 -2.42
CA PHE A 139 -5.36 20.80 -1.89
C PHE A 139 -4.33 21.03 -2.98
N VAL A 140 -3.27 21.77 -2.67
CA VAL A 140 -2.17 22.02 -3.60
C VAL A 140 -1.18 20.88 -3.49
N LEU A 141 -1.00 20.12 -4.57
CA LEU A 141 -0.03 19.03 -4.60
C LEU A 141 1.40 19.61 -4.61
N SER A 142 2.29 19.06 -3.78
CA SER A 142 3.72 19.39 -3.83
C SER A 142 4.36 18.87 -5.13
N LYS A 143 5.57 19.32 -5.47
CA LYS A 143 6.29 18.84 -6.67
C LYS A 143 6.56 17.33 -6.60
N GLU A 144 6.88 16.83 -5.42
CA GLU A 144 7.14 15.41 -5.15
C GLU A 144 5.87 14.59 -5.35
N LEU A 145 4.73 15.08 -4.85
CA LEU A 145 3.44 14.42 -5.03
C LEU A 145 2.96 14.49 -6.48
N LEU A 146 3.19 15.61 -7.17
CA LEU A 146 2.91 15.77 -8.60
C LEU A 146 3.70 14.76 -9.44
N ALA A 147 4.96 14.50 -9.10
CA ALA A 147 5.76 13.47 -9.76
C ALA A 147 5.25 12.04 -9.51
N ARG A 148 4.35 11.86 -8.52
CA ARG A 148 3.73 10.57 -8.16
C ARG A 148 2.37 10.33 -8.81
N VAL A 149 1.65 11.37 -9.21
CA VAL A 149 0.37 11.27 -9.94
C VAL A 149 0.57 11.38 -11.45
N SER A 150 -0.43 10.98 -12.25
CA SER A 150 -0.35 11.22 -13.70
C SER A 150 -0.50 12.72 -13.98
N PRO A 151 0.40 13.32 -14.77
CA PRO A 151 0.31 14.75 -15.10
C PRO A 151 -0.91 15.06 -15.97
N GLU A 152 -1.36 14.08 -16.75
CA GLU A 152 -2.53 14.16 -17.62
C GLU A 152 -3.50 13.03 -17.29
N TRP A 153 -4.77 13.38 -17.21
CA TRP A 153 -5.86 12.39 -17.24
C TRP A 153 -6.20 12.08 -18.69
N PRO A 154 -6.49 10.81 -19.03
CA PRO A 154 -6.87 10.48 -20.41
C PRO A 154 -8.15 11.23 -20.79
N ASP A 155 -8.11 11.90 -21.93
CA ASP A 155 -9.30 12.43 -22.61
C ASP A 155 -10.16 11.29 -23.22
N THR A 156 -9.53 10.16 -23.55
CA THR A 156 -10.18 8.95 -24.05
C THR A 156 -9.58 7.69 -23.42
N TRP A 157 -10.44 6.73 -23.08
CA TRP A 157 -10.04 5.42 -22.54
C TRP A 157 -9.76 4.38 -23.63
N TRP A 158 -9.87 4.78 -24.90
CA TRP A 158 -9.69 3.91 -26.06
C TRP A 158 -8.49 4.36 -26.89
N TYR A 159 -7.48 3.48 -26.95
CA TYR A 159 -6.37 3.47 -27.90
C TYR A 159 -5.41 4.68 -27.94
N TYR A 160 -4.14 4.42 -27.57
CA TYR A 160 -2.94 5.11 -28.06
C TYR A 160 -2.61 6.56 -27.63
N ARG A 161 -2.95 6.97 -26.41
CA ARG A 161 -2.06 7.88 -25.66
C ARG A 161 -1.55 7.22 -24.39
N ARG A 162 -0.39 6.57 -24.51
CA ARG A 162 0.42 5.98 -23.42
C ARG A 162 0.91 7.01 -22.36
N ALA A 163 0.36 8.22 -22.34
CA ALA A 163 0.77 9.27 -21.41
C ALA A 163 0.23 9.04 -19.98
N VAL A 164 -0.85 8.27 -19.84
CA VAL A 164 -1.36 7.86 -18.53
C VAL A 164 -0.49 6.74 -18.00
N THR A 165 0.49 7.10 -17.19
CA THR A 165 1.36 6.14 -16.52
C THR A 165 0.77 5.62 -15.22
N ARG A 166 -0.24 6.32 -14.65
CA ARG A 166 -0.78 6.06 -13.32
C ARG A 166 -2.26 6.47 -13.22
N LEU A 167 -3.08 5.60 -12.64
CA LEU A 167 -4.44 5.98 -12.21
C LEU A 167 -4.35 6.56 -10.81
N THR A 168 -4.96 7.73 -10.59
CA THR A 168 -4.94 8.41 -9.29
C THR A 168 -6.32 8.31 -8.65
N GLU A 169 -6.39 7.64 -7.51
CA GLU A 169 -7.62 7.50 -6.73
C GLU A 169 -7.45 8.20 -5.39
N VAL A 170 -8.53 8.80 -4.89
CA VAL A 170 -8.57 9.45 -3.59
C VAL A 170 -9.50 8.66 -2.69
N PHE A 171 -9.08 8.43 -1.45
CA PHE A 171 -9.84 7.70 -0.44
C PHE A 171 -10.02 8.56 0.81
N ALA A 172 -11.16 8.44 1.46
CA ALA A 172 -11.43 9.02 2.78
C ALA A 172 -12.27 8.04 3.61
N GLY A 173 -11.88 7.80 4.87
CA GLY A 173 -12.56 6.83 5.74
C GLY A 173 -12.65 5.43 5.13
N ASP A 174 -11.57 4.98 4.48
CA ASP A 174 -11.48 3.71 3.74
C ASP A 174 -12.49 3.54 2.59
N GLN A 175 -13.15 4.63 2.17
CA GLN A 175 -14.02 4.66 1.00
C GLN A 175 -13.33 5.41 -0.14
N ARG A 176 -13.34 4.81 -1.34
CA ARG A 176 -12.92 5.49 -2.56
C ARG A 176 -13.88 6.64 -2.86
N LEU A 177 -13.37 7.85 -2.98
CA LEU A 177 -14.17 9.00 -3.36
C LEU A 177 -14.51 8.94 -4.85
N PRO A 178 -15.76 9.27 -5.23
CA PRO A 178 -16.15 9.31 -6.63
C PRO A 178 -15.40 10.44 -7.34
N MET A 179 -14.92 10.16 -8.56
CA MET A 179 -14.46 11.22 -9.44
C MET A 179 -15.63 12.13 -9.80
N ALA A 180 -15.36 13.43 -9.86
CA ALA A 180 -16.34 14.40 -10.35
C ALA A 180 -16.76 14.02 -11.78
N ARG A 181 -18.04 13.72 -11.96
CA ARG A 181 -18.62 13.34 -13.25
C ARG A 181 -20.01 13.96 -13.39
N TRP A 182 -20.47 14.08 -14.63
CA TRP A 182 -21.86 14.36 -14.92
C TRP A 182 -22.35 13.45 -16.08
N PRO A 183 -23.58 12.92 -16.00
CA PRO A 183 -24.43 12.89 -14.82
C PRO A 183 -23.82 12.01 -13.72
N ASN A 184 -24.22 12.27 -12.46
CA ASN A 184 -23.77 11.47 -11.31
C ASN A 184 -24.15 9.99 -11.48
N GLU A 185 -25.29 9.74 -12.12
CA GLU A 185 -25.82 8.41 -12.42
C GLU A 185 -26.24 8.32 -13.89
N GLY A 186 -26.13 7.13 -14.47
CA GLY A 186 -26.50 6.87 -15.86
C GLY A 186 -25.61 7.62 -16.86
N TYR A 187 -26.23 8.04 -17.97
CA TYR A 187 -25.57 8.71 -19.09
C TYR A 187 -26.37 9.93 -19.51
N THR A 188 -25.67 10.97 -19.97
CA THR A 188 -26.32 12.03 -20.74
C THR A 188 -26.55 11.55 -22.16
N THR A 189 -27.54 12.13 -22.83
CA THR A 189 -27.83 11.86 -24.24
C THR A 189 -27.38 13.04 -25.08
N PHE A 190 -26.67 12.76 -26.17
CA PHE A 190 -26.46 13.76 -27.21
C PHE A 190 -27.76 14.00 -27.99
N GLY A 191 -27.93 15.22 -28.46
CA GLY A 191 -28.96 15.67 -29.39
C GLY A 191 -28.44 15.57 -30.82
N ASP A 192 -28.56 16.66 -31.57
CA ASP A 192 -28.17 16.67 -32.98
C ASP A 192 -26.66 16.54 -33.15
N ILE A 193 -26.24 15.73 -34.14
CA ILE A 193 -24.88 15.73 -34.66
C ILE A 193 -24.73 16.97 -35.55
N ILE A 194 -23.80 17.86 -35.20
CA ILE A 194 -23.49 19.07 -35.97
C ILE A 194 -22.50 18.74 -37.08
N VAL A 195 -21.42 18.04 -36.74
CA VAL A 195 -20.42 17.53 -37.69
C VAL A 195 -20.23 16.04 -37.40
N PRO A 196 -20.56 15.15 -38.35
CA PRO A 196 -20.29 13.73 -38.20
C PRO A 196 -18.77 13.48 -38.24
N GLY A 197 -18.32 12.44 -37.53
CA GLY A 197 -16.92 12.03 -37.61
C GLY A 197 -16.65 11.36 -38.96
N GLY A 198 -15.63 11.82 -39.68
CA GLY A 198 -15.14 11.23 -40.92
C GLY A 198 -14.11 10.12 -40.69
N ARG A 199 -13.85 9.30 -41.71
CA ARG A 199 -12.78 8.27 -41.69
C ARG A 199 -11.37 8.87 -41.59
N ASP A 200 -11.23 10.16 -41.89
CA ASP A 200 -9.94 10.88 -41.92
C ASP A 200 -9.60 11.57 -40.59
N GLY A 201 -10.23 11.15 -39.49
CA GLY A 201 -9.89 11.63 -38.13
C GLY A 201 -10.54 12.96 -37.74
N GLU A 202 -11.57 13.40 -38.45
CA GLU A 202 -12.36 14.57 -38.06
C GLU A 202 -13.06 14.31 -36.72
N THR A 203 -12.86 15.23 -35.77
CA THR A 203 -13.52 15.14 -34.45
C THR A 203 -15.00 15.48 -34.61
N PRO A 204 -15.94 14.56 -34.32
CA PRO A 204 -17.35 14.86 -34.41
C PRO A 204 -17.75 15.94 -33.41
N THR A 205 -18.67 16.81 -33.80
CA THR A 205 -19.30 17.78 -32.90
C THR A 205 -20.80 17.53 -32.81
N PHE A 206 -21.35 17.65 -31.61
CA PHE A 206 -22.76 17.36 -31.34
C PHE A 206 -23.29 18.29 -30.25
N LYS A 207 -24.61 18.47 -30.21
CA LYS A 207 -25.29 19.16 -29.11
C LYS A 207 -25.58 18.16 -27.99
N TYR A 208 -25.56 18.59 -26.74
CA TYR A 208 -26.14 17.80 -25.66
C TYR A 208 -27.64 18.07 -25.56
N LYS A 209 -28.42 17.09 -25.10
CA LYS A 209 -29.79 17.38 -24.65
C LYS A 209 -29.74 18.04 -23.28
N GLY A 210 -30.19 19.30 -23.20
CA GLY A 210 -30.22 20.12 -21.99
C GLY A 210 -29.08 21.14 -21.88
N GLU A 211 -29.23 22.10 -20.97
CA GLU A 211 -28.39 23.30 -20.86
C GLU A 211 -27.13 23.13 -19.97
N ARG A 212 -27.05 22.04 -19.20
CA ARG A 212 -26.02 21.92 -18.15
C ARG A 212 -24.57 21.91 -18.66
N PRO A 213 -24.23 21.29 -19.81
CA PRO A 213 -22.87 21.36 -20.36
C PRO A 213 -22.41 22.77 -20.74
N ALA A 214 -23.33 23.74 -20.85
CA ALA A 214 -23.02 25.14 -21.15
C ALA A 214 -22.80 26.01 -19.91
N ARG A 215 -22.89 25.43 -18.69
CA ARG A 215 -22.66 26.12 -17.41
C ARG A 215 -21.23 25.96 -16.90
#